data_AF-A0A816H1K0-F1
#
_entry.id   AF-A0A816H1K0-F1
#
_cell.length_a   1.000
_cell.length_b   1.000
_cell.length_c   1.000
_cell.angle_alpha   90.00
_cell.angle_beta   90.00
_cell.angle_gamma   90.00
#
_symmetry.space_group_name_H-M   'P 1'
#
loop_
_entity.id
_entity.type
_entity.pdbx_description
1 polymer ?
#
loop_
_entity_poly.entity_id
_entity_poly.type
_entity_poly.pdbx_seq_one_letter_code
_entity_poly.pdbx_strand_id
1 'polypeptide(L)'
;QHLSGEIDTILQSNITLESEINIYRRLLDSETNRLTQQPVEQILSPEPTPPSFGSELGKVFNKKIKKGPIAIKDCAPDGKCITLENSSMDKDVDVSNWTLKRRVEGSPEISYT
;
A
#
# COMPACT_ATOMS: atom_id res chain seq x y z
N GLN A 1 -35.12 30.94 11.47
CA GLN A 1 -33.96 30.36 12.20
C GLN A 1 -33.84 28.85 11.98
N HIS A 2 -34.94 28.08 11.91
CA HIS A 2 -34.91 26.62 11.66
C HIS A 2 -34.30 26.21 10.31
N LEU A 3 -34.72 26.87 9.20
CA LEU A 3 -34.21 26.58 7.85
C LEU A 3 -32.70 26.74 7.68
N SER A 4 -32.07 27.67 8.40
CA SER A 4 -30.61 27.89 8.29
C SER A 4 -29.83 26.68 8.83
N GLY A 5 -30.27 26.11 9.96
CA GLY A 5 -29.62 24.94 10.54
C GLY A 5 -29.84 23.66 9.73
N GLU A 6 -30.99 23.54 9.06
CA GLU A 6 -31.22 22.44 8.12
C GLU A 6 -30.30 22.54 6.89
N ILE A 7 -30.12 23.75 6.35
CA ILE A 7 -29.19 24.00 5.23
C ILE A 7 -27.76 23.62 5.65
N ASP A 8 -27.30 24.06 6.82
CA ASP A 8 -25.96 23.73 7.33
C ASP A 8 -25.75 22.21 7.51
N THR A 9 -26.79 21.52 7.99
CA THR A 9 -26.75 20.05 8.16
C THR A 9 -26.65 19.33 6.81
N ILE A 10 -27.42 19.78 5.82
CA ILE A 10 -27.41 19.21 4.47
C ILE A 10 -26.07 19.48 3.79
N LEU A 11 -25.49 20.67 3.95
CA LEU A 11 -24.17 21.00 3.41
C LEU A 11 -23.08 20.12 4.02
N GLN A 12 -23.11 19.90 5.34
CA GLN A 12 -22.16 19.04 6.01
C GLN A 12 -22.27 17.58 5.55
N SER A 13 -23.50 17.09 5.35
CA SER A 13 -23.77 15.77 4.79
C SER A 13 -23.23 15.65 3.36
N ASN A 14 -23.48 16.67 2.52
CA ASN A 14 -23.01 16.72 1.15
C ASN A 14 -21.47 16.67 1.08
N ILE A 15 -20.76 17.48 1.86
CA ILE A 15 -19.29 17.47 1.94
C ILE A 15 -18.76 16.08 2.31
N THR A 16 -19.42 15.44 3.28
CA THR A 16 -19.04 14.09 3.73
C THR A 16 -19.21 13.09 2.59
N LEU A 17 -20.35 13.09 1.91
CA LEU A 17 -20.64 12.20 0.78
C LEU A 17 -19.70 12.45 -0.41
N GLU A 18 -19.38 13.71 -0.73
CA GLU A 18 -18.42 14.03 -1.79
C GLU A 18 -17.01 13.51 -1.47
N SER A 19 -16.60 13.58 -0.20
CA SER A 19 -15.33 13.00 0.24
C SER A 19 -15.32 11.48 0.09
N GLU A 20 -16.43 10.83 0.44
CA GLU A 20 -16.59 9.38 0.36
C GLU A 20 -16.60 8.89 -1.10
N ILE A 21 -17.35 9.56 -1.98
CA ILE A 21 -17.37 9.30 -3.43
C ILE A 21 -15.96 9.41 -4.01
N ASN A 22 -15.20 10.44 -3.61
CA ASN A 22 -13.83 10.63 -4.10
C ASN A 22 -12.89 9.51 -3.63
N ILE A 23 -13.08 8.98 -2.42
CA ILE A 23 -12.33 7.82 -1.94
C ILE A 23 -12.68 6.58 -2.78
N TYR A 24 -13.96 6.30 -3.01
CA TYR A 24 -14.39 5.14 -3.80
C TYR A 24 -13.89 5.20 -5.25
N ARG A 25 -13.90 6.38 -5.88
CA ARG A 25 -13.33 6.57 -7.22
C ARG A 25 -11.84 6.19 -7.27
N ARG A 26 -11.05 6.71 -6.32
CA ARG A 26 -9.60 6.41 -6.25
C ARG A 26 -9.33 4.92 -6.03
N LEU A 27 -10.15 4.22 -5.26
CA LEU A 27 -10.02 2.78 -5.05
C LEU A 27 -10.27 2.01 -6.35
N LEU A 28 -11.37 2.32 -7.05
CA LEU A 28 -11.69 1.71 -8.34
C LEU A 28 -10.63 2.01 -9.42
N ASP A 29 -10.11 3.23 -9.45
CA ASP A 29 -9.02 3.64 -10.35
C ASP A 29 -7.73 2.85 -10.06
N SER A 30 -7.48 2.53 -8.78
CA SER A 30 -6.32 1.73 -8.40
C SER A 30 -6.48 0.25 -8.77
N GLU A 31 -7.67 -0.33 -8.65
CA GLU A 31 -7.93 -1.72 -9.05
C GLU A 31 -7.85 -1.89 -10.57
N THR A 32 -8.45 -0.97 -11.33
CA THR A 32 -8.39 -0.99 -12.80
C THR A 32 -6.96 -0.82 -13.30
N ASN A 33 -6.14 0.07 -12.73
CA ASN A 33 -4.73 0.21 -13.10
C ASN A 33 -3.88 -1.04 -12.78
N ARG A 34 -4.22 -1.80 -11.74
CA ARG A 34 -3.53 -3.06 -11.43
C ARG A 34 -3.92 -4.20 -12.36
N LEU A 35 -5.15 -4.19 -12.88
CA LEU A 35 -5.64 -5.17 -13.85
C LEU A 35 -5.10 -4.89 -15.27
N THR A 36 -4.89 -3.63 -15.64
CA THR A 36 -4.39 -3.24 -16.98
C THR A 36 -2.88 -3.34 -17.14
N GLN A 37 -2.11 -3.31 -16.05
CA GLN A 37 -0.64 -3.41 -16.08
C GLN A 37 -0.09 -4.84 -15.94
N GLN A 38 -0.93 -5.88 -15.95
CA GLN A 38 -0.42 -7.24 -16.06
C GLN A 38 -0.10 -7.56 -17.54
N PRO A 39 1.16 -7.82 -17.91
CA PRO A 39 1.44 -8.52 -19.15
C PRO A 39 0.91 -9.95 -18.98
N VAL A 40 0.03 -10.37 -19.88
CA VAL A 40 -0.45 -11.76 -19.94
C VAL A 40 0.71 -12.62 -20.45
N GLU A 41 1.63 -13.01 -19.57
CA GLU A 41 2.57 -14.10 -19.87
C GLU A 41 1.91 -15.42 -19.52
N GLN A 42 1.38 -16.02 -20.58
CA GLN A 42 0.84 -17.36 -20.64
C GLN A 42 1.99 -18.38 -20.49
N ILE A 43 1.81 -19.33 -19.56
CA ILE A 43 2.12 -20.78 -19.65
C ILE A 43 3.27 -21.36 -18.77
N LEU A 44 2.88 -22.44 -18.05
CA LEU A 44 3.63 -23.59 -17.47
C LEU A 44 4.30 -23.49 -16.08
N SER A 45 3.56 -23.90 -15.04
CA SER A 45 3.79 -25.12 -14.20
C SER A 45 3.24 -24.96 -12.76
N PRO A 46 2.82 -26.05 -12.08
CA PRO A 46 1.93 -25.99 -10.93
C PRO A 46 2.72 -26.08 -9.61
N GLU A 47 2.72 -25.01 -8.83
CA GLU A 47 3.10 -25.06 -7.41
C GLU A 47 1.86 -24.69 -6.57
N PRO A 48 1.53 -25.42 -5.49
CA PRO A 48 0.35 -25.13 -4.69
C PRO A 48 0.56 -23.79 -3.99
N THR A 49 -0.01 -22.73 -4.56
CA THR A 49 -0.19 -21.46 -3.89
C THR A 49 -0.97 -21.73 -2.60
N PRO A 50 -0.38 -21.52 -1.41
CA PRO A 50 -1.19 -21.49 -0.20
C PRO A 50 -2.22 -20.38 -0.39
N PRO A 51 -3.46 -20.57 0.10
CA PRO A 51 -4.54 -19.62 -0.11
C PRO A 51 -4.02 -18.25 0.30
N SER A 52 -4.05 -17.31 -0.65
CA SER A 52 -3.99 -15.89 -0.39
C SER A 52 -5.04 -15.63 0.65
N PHE A 53 -4.60 -15.57 1.91
CA PHE A 53 -5.43 -15.28 3.04
C PHE A 53 -5.81 -13.82 2.85
N GLY A 54 -6.90 -13.62 2.12
CA GLY A 54 -7.65 -12.39 2.11
C GLY A 54 -8.12 -12.17 3.53
N SER A 55 -7.27 -11.57 4.34
CA SER A 55 -7.65 -11.12 5.67
C SER A 55 -8.63 -9.96 5.49
N GLU A 56 -9.91 -10.29 5.50
CA GLU A 56 -11.03 -9.39 5.81
C GLU A 56 -11.00 -8.91 7.29
N LEU A 57 -9.85 -8.91 7.96
CA LEU A 57 -9.72 -8.45 9.35
C LEU A 57 -8.55 -7.48 9.48
N GLY A 58 -8.89 -6.20 9.55
CA GLY A 58 -7.99 -5.10 9.88
C GLY A 58 -7.41 -4.42 8.64
N LYS A 59 -7.88 -3.22 8.32
CA LYS A 59 -7.21 -2.32 7.37
C LYS A 59 -5.79 -2.03 7.89
N VAL A 60 -4.79 -2.71 7.36
CA VAL A 60 -3.38 -2.36 7.61
C VAL A 60 -3.05 -1.12 6.78
N PHE A 61 -2.90 0.03 7.43
CA PHE A 61 -2.52 1.27 6.76
C PHE A 61 -1.01 1.28 6.48
N ASN A 62 -0.65 0.90 5.25
CA ASN A 62 0.73 0.88 4.81
C ASN A 62 1.17 2.25 4.27
N LYS A 63 1.83 3.05 5.11
CA LYS A 63 2.48 4.31 4.68
C LYS A 63 3.92 4.03 4.24
N LYS A 64 4.22 4.27 2.96
CA LYS A 64 5.57 4.11 2.38
C LYS A 64 6.11 5.47 1.96
N ILE A 65 7.36 5.75 2.32
CA ILE A 65 8.10 6.96 1.90
C ILE A 65 9.42 6.47 1.31
N LYS A 66 9.78 6.98 0.13
CA LYS A 66 11.08 6.71 -0.50
C LYS A 66 11.84 8.01 -0.77
N LYS A 67 13.16 7.95 -0.67
CA LYS A 67 14.08 9.00 -1.13
C LYS A 67 15.14 8.33 -1.98
N GLY A 68 15.20 8.70 -3.26
CA GLY A 68 16.08 8.05 -4.22
C GLY A 68 15.48 6.78 -4.85
N PRO A 69 16.33 5.95 -5.47
CA PRO A 69 15.90 4.89 -6.37
C PRO A 69 15.38 3.62 -5.67
N ILE A 70 15.79 3.35 -4.43
CA ILE A 70 15.38 2.16 -3.67
C ILE A 70 14.16 2.46 -2.80
N ALA A 71 13.18 1.56 -2.81
CA ALA A 71 11.98 1.63 -1.98
C ALA A 71 11.65 0.28 -1.34
N ILE A 72 10.93 0.31 -0.21
CA ILE A 72 10.30 -0.89 0.36
C ILE A 72 9.04 -1.19 -0.45
N LYS A 73 9.10 -2.25 -1.28
CA LYS A 73 7.99 -2.69 -2.11
C LYS A 73 6.93 -3.40 -1.28
N ASP A 74 7.34 -4.29 -0.40
CA ASP A 74 6.44 -5.08 0.44
C ASP A 74 7.09 -5.51 1.76
N CYS A 75 6.26 -5.77 2.77
CA CYS A 75 6.66 -6.33 4.06
C CYS A 75 5.73 -7.50 4.38
N ALA A 76 6.28 -8.70 4.55
CA ALA A 76 5.47 -9.85 4.91
C ALA A 76 4.80 -9.63 6.28
N PRO A 77 3.49 -9.93 6.42
CA PRO A 77 2.77 -9.71 7.67
C PRO A 77 3.26 -10.60 8.82
N ASP A 78 3.88 -11.74 8.50
CA ASP A 78 4.56 -12.61 9.48
C ASP A 78 5.94 -12.08 9.91
N GLY A 79 6.40 -10.99 9.30
CA GLY A 79 7.66 -10.33 9.59
C GLY A 79 8.90 -11.14 9.20
N LYS A 80 8.78 -12.16 8.34
CA LYS A 80 9.91 -12.99 7.90
C LYS A 80 10.75 -12.35 6.80
N CYS A 81 10.12 -11.61 5.89
CA CYS A 81 10.83 -10.95 4.80
C CYS A 81 10.31 -9.54 4.53
N ILE A 82 11.19 -8.76 3.92
CA ILE A 82 10.84 -7.51 3.24
C ILE A 82 11.38 -7.59 1.81
N THR A 83 10.72 -6.89 0.90
CA THR A 83 11.14 -6.82 -0.49
C THR A 83 11.52 -5.38 -0.81
N LEU A 84 12.75 -5.18 -1.27
CA LEU A 84 13.22 -3.90 -1.79
C LEU A 84 13.09 -3.88 -3.31
N GLU A 85 12.83 -2.71 -3.87
CA GLU A 85 12.75 -2.49 -5.31
C GLU A 85 13.61 -1.32 -5.72
N ASN A 86 14.45 -1.53 -6.74
CA ASN A 86 15.16 -0.47 -7.43
C ASN A 86 14.29 0.04 -8.58
N SER A 87 13.90 1.31 -8.50
CA SER A 87 13.10 2.00 -9.53
C SER A 87 13.94 2.71 -10.60
N SER A 88 15.26 2.51 -10.60
CA SER A 88 16.14 2.96 -11.69
C SER A 88 15.91 2.11 -12.94
N MET A 89 15.91 2.72 -14.13
CA MET A 89 15.67 1.98 -15.38
C MET A 89 16.90 1.20 -15.86
N ASP A 90 18.09 1.76 -15.67
CA ASP A 90 19.34 1.30 -16.29
C ASP A 90 20.55 1.40 -15.36
N LYS A 91 20.31 1.60 -14.05
CA LYS A 91 21.37 1.80 -13.06
C LYS A 91 21.22 0.87 -11.87
N ASP A 92 22.30 0.17 -11.58
CA ASP A 92 22.45 -0.53 -10.32
C ASP A 92 22.68 0.46 -9.18
N VAL A 93 22.24 0.06 -7.99
CA VAL A 93 22.44 0.82 -6.76
C VAL A 93 23.22 -0.04 -5.81
N ASP A 94 24.39 0.44 -5.41
CA ASP A 94 25.18 -0.20 -4.36
C ASP A 94 24.50 -0.01 -3.00
N VAL A 95 24.20 -1.13 -2.34
CA VAL A 95 23.55 -1.20 -1.03
C VAL A 95 24.47 -1.77 0.05
N SER A 96 25.75 -2.03 -0.26
CA SER A 96 26.68 -2.75 0.62
C SER A 96 26.90 -2.11 1.99
N ASN A 97 26.75 -0.78 2.09
CA ASN A 97 26.92 -0.02 3.33
C ASN A 97 25.60 0.47 3.92
N TRP A 98 24.47 -0.08 3.48
CA TRP A 98 23.16 0.33 3.96
C TRP A 98 22.85 -0.37 5.27
N THR A 99 21.95 0.25 6.04
CA THR A 99 21.44 -0.36 7.27
C THR A 99 19.92 -0.37 7.20
N LEU A 100 19.33 -1.55 7.35
CA LEU A 100 17.89 -1.69 7.49
C LEU A 100 17.51 -1.66 8.97
N LYS A 101 16.64 -0.73 9.35
CA LYS A 101 16.14 -0.62 10.73
C LYS A 101 14.70 -1.09 10.81
N ARG A 102 14.45 -2.12 11.62
CA ARG A 102 13.10 -2.63 11.92
C ARG A 102 12.72 -2.23 13.33
N ARG A 103 11.60 -1.51 13.46
CA ARG A 103 10.98 -1.17 14.75
C ARG A 103 9.57 -1.74 14.81
N VAL A 104 9.29 -2.47 15.88
CA VAL A 104 7.95 -3.00 16.21
C VAL A 104 7.61 -2.50 17.61
N GLU A 105 6.36 -2.08 17.81
CA GLU A 105 5.91 -1.58 19.12
C GLU A 105 6.13 -2.63 20.21
N GLY A 106 6.65 -2.21 21.36
CA GLY A 106 6.97 -3.10 22.48
C GLY A 106 8.22 -3.97 22.31
N SER A 107 8.95 -3.85 21.19
CA SER A 107 10.20 -4.56 20.94
C SER A 107 11.37 -3.60 20.70
N PRO A 108 12.62 -3.99 21.04
CA PRO A 108 13.79 -3.19 20.69
C PRO A 108 13.96 -3.08 19.17
N GLU A 109 14.55 -1.97 18.71
CA GLU A 109 14.89 -1.78 17.30
C GLU A 109 16.00 -2.74 16.89
N ILE A 110 15.83 -3.39 15.73
CA ILE A 110 16.81 -4.30 15.14
C ILE A 110 17.42 -3.63 13.90
N SER A 111 18.75 -3.63 13.82
CA SER A 111 19.50 -3.13 12.66
C SER A 111 20.14 -4.30 11.91
N TYR A 112 19.95 -4.34 10.59
CA TYR A 112 20.57 -5.31 9.68
C TYR A 112 21.54 -4.59 8.75
N THR A 113 22.68 -5.21 8.48
CA THR A 113 23.75 -4.73 7.59
C THR A 113 24.07 -5.81 6.57
#